data_AF-A0A7L9BBT5-F1
#
_entry.id   AF-A0A7L9BBT5-F1
#
_cell.length_a   1.000
_cell.length_b   1.000
_cell.length_c   1.000
_cell.angle_alpha   90.00
_cell.angle_beta   90.00
_cell.angle_gamma   90.00
#
_symmetry.space_group_name_H-M   'P 1'
#
loop_
_entity.id
_entity.type
_entity.pdbx_description
1 polymer ?
#
loop_
_entity_poly.entity_id
_entity_poly.type
_entity_poly.pdbx_seq_one_letter_code
_entity_poly.pdbx_strand_id
1 'polypeptide(L)' 'MLNYFKSILTKVSFDARLFEKELRKALKVLIREEVQELKQWCYARFGNQHEAILNRCFVVA' A
#
# COMPACT_ATOMS: atom_id res chain seq x y z
N MET A 1 -6.55 5.45 -10.58
CA MET A 1 -5.39 6.00 -9.83
C MET A 1 -4.45 4.90 -9.30
N LEU A 2 -4.86 3.65 -9.32
CA LEU A 2 -4.13 2.52 -8.77
C LEU A 2 -2.67 2.37 -9.26
N ASN A 3 -2.44 2.39 -10.59
CA ASN A 3 -1.10 2.19 -11.16
C ASN A 3 -0.10 3.27 -10.73
N TYR A 4 -0.57 4.50 -10.52
CA TYR A 4 0.25 5.58 -9.97
C TYR A 4 0.76 5.22 -8.57
N PHE A 5 -0.15 4.79 -7.67
CA PHE A 5 0.24 4.40 -6.31
C PHE A 5 1.10 3.13 -6.28
N LYS A 6 0.86 2.13 -7.14
CA LYS A 6 1.75 0.95 -7.27
C LYS A 6 3.19 1.37 -7.62
N SER A 7 3.35 2.33 -8.52
CA SER A 7 4.67 2.89 -8.90
C SER A 7 5.32 3.64 -7.73
N ILE A 8 4.59 4.52 -7.06
CA ILE A 8 5.09 5.26 -5.89
C ILE A 8 5.51 4.30 -4.78
N LEU A 9 4.64 3.37 -4.39
CA LEU A 9 4.91 2.39 -3.32
C LEU A 9 6.14 1.55 -3.61
N THR A 10 6.35 1.16 -4.88
CA THR A 10 7.58 0.48 -5.28
C THR A 10 8.80 1.36 -5.08
N LYS A 11 8.76 2.62 -5.52
CA LYS A 11 9.88 3.56 -5.41
C LYS A 11 10.24 3.88 -3.96
N VAL A 12 9.25 4.00 -3.07
CA VAL A 12 9.48 4.35 -1.66
C VAL A 12 9.63 3.14 -0.74
N SER A 13 9.55 1.92 -1.28
CA SER A 13 9.56 0.69 -0.48
C SER A 13 10.84 0.46 0.33
N PHE A 14 11.95 1.16 0.01
CA PHE A 14 13.20 1.09 0.77
C PHE A 14 13.11 1.73 2.17
N ASP A 15 12.15 2.63 2.40
CA ASP A 15 11.95 3.29 3.70
C ASP A 15 10.55 2.96 4.24
N ALA A 16 10.53 2.30 5.41
CA ALA A 16 9.30 1.85 6.05
C ALA A 16 8.33 3.00 6.39
N ARG A 17 8.84 4.15 6.84
CA ARG A 17 8.00 5.30 7.22
C ARG A 17 7.42 5.97 5.98
N LEU A 18 8.22 6.11 4.92
CA LEU A 18 7.77 6.70 3.66
C LEU A 18 6.78 5.78 2.94
N PHE A 19 7.03 4.47 2.95
CA PHE A 19 6.10 3.46 2.43
C PHE A 19 4.74 3.54 3.12
N GLU A 20 4.71 3.56 4.46
CA GLU A 20 3.46 3.71 5.20
C GLU A 20 2.72 5.00 4.85
N LYS A 21 3.44 6.13 4.79
CA LYS A 21 2.87 7.44 4.47
C LYS A 21 2.17 7.43 3.11
N GLU A 22 2.83 6.90 2.08
CA GLU A 22 2.25 6.85 0.73
C GLU A 22 1.16 5.78 0.61
N LEU A 23 1.24 4.68 1.34
CA LEU A 23 0.18 3.68 1.40
C LEU A 23 -1.10 4.27 1.99
N ARG A 24 -1.00 5.00 3.10
CA ARG A 24 -2.13 5.71 3.71
C ARG A 24 -2.73 6.76 2.77
N LYS A 25 -1.91 7.42 1.95
CA LYS A 25 -2.39 8.34 0.92
C LYS A 25 -3.19 7.59 -0.14
N ALA A 26 -2.69 6.45 -0.62
CA ALA A 26 -3.39 5.61 -1.58
C ALA A 26 -4.79 5.21 -1.08
N LEU A 27 -4.89 4.74 0.17
CA LEU A 27 -6.15 4.31 0.78
C LEU A 27 -7.20 5.43 0.90
N LYS A 28 -6.78 6.71 0.96
CA LYS A 28 -7.70 7.85 0.99
C LYS A 28 -8.19 8.30 -0.39
N VAL A 29 -7.44 7.96 -1.44
CA VAL A 29 -7.68 8.47 -2.81
C VAL A 29 -8.35 7.43 -3.69
N LEU A 30 -8.05 6.14 -3.49
CA LEU A 30 -8.58 5.06 -4.30
C LEU A 30 -10.01 4.72 -3.92
N ILE A 31 -10.80 4.30 -4.91
CA ILE A 31 -12.13 3.73 -4.70
C ILE A 31 -12.00 2.32 -4.11
N ARG A 32 -13.11 1.79 -3.57
CA ARG A 32 -13.15 0.49 -2.89
C ARG A 32 -12.55 -0.64 -3.73
N GLU A 33 -12.90 -0.71 -5.01
CA GLU A 33 -12.44 -1.73 -5.95
C GLU A 33 -10.92 -1.67 -6.13
N GLU A 34 -10.39 -0.46 -6.34
CA GLU A 34 -8.94 -0.22 -6.47
C GLU A 34 -8.21 -0.51 -5.14
N VAL A 35 -8.82 -0.26 -3.98
CA VAL A 35 -8.24 -0.59 -2.67
C VAL A 35 -8.10 -2.10 -2.49
N GLN A 36 -9.11 -2.89 -2.89
CA GLN A 36 -9.03 -4.36 -2.82
C GLN A 36 -7.91 -4.90 -3.71
N GLU A 37 -7.79 -4.38 -4.94
CA GLU A 37 -6.70 -4.78 -5.84
C GLU A 37 -5.33 -4.33 -5.29
N LEU A 38 -5.24 -3.10 -4.74
CA LEU A 38 -4.02 -2.62 -4.11
C LEU A 38 -3.60 -3.49 -2.93
N LYS A 39 -4.55 -3.94 -2.11
CA LYS A 39 -4.31 -4.82 -0.95
C LYS A 39 -3.64 -6.11 -1.40
N GLN A 40 -4.27 -6.84 -2.31
CA GLN A 40 -3.73 -8.11 -2.82
C GLN A 40 -2.32 -7.93 -3.38
N TRP A 41 -2.11 -6.89 -4.18
CA TRP A 41 -0.82 -6.57 -4.75
C TRP A 41 0.25 -6.22 -3.71
N CYS A 42 -0.11 -5.45 -2.66
CA CYS A 42 0.84 -5.07 -1.61
C CYS A 42 1.28 -6.28 -0.78
N TYR A 43 0.37 -7.17 -0.39
CA TYR A 43 0.73 -8.39 0.34
C TYR A 43 1.60 -9.32 -0.51
N ALA A 44 1.28 -9.49 -1.80
CA ALA A 44 2.08 -10.31 -2.70
C ALA A 44 3.50 -9.77 -2.90
N ARG A 45 3.68 -8.45 -2.99
CA ARG A 45 4.97 -7.83 -3.30
C ARG A 45 5.80 -7.43 -2.09
N PHE A 46 5.16 -6.99 -1.01
CA PHE A 46 5.82 -6.43 0.16
C PHE A 46 5.51 -7.17 1.46
N GLY A 47 4.76 -8.28 1.41
CA GLY A 47 4.42 -9.08 2.59
C GLY A 47 5.63 -9.42 3.44
N ASN A 48 6.73 -9.87 2.84
CA ASN A 48 7.94 -10.26 3.59
C ASN A 48 8.66 -9.09 4.29
N GLN A 49 8.54 -7.86 3.76
CA GLN A 49 9.31 -6.71 4.25
C GLN A 49 8.47 -5.77 5.12
N HIS A 50 7.18 -5.61 4.80
CA HIS A 50 6.32 -4.58 5.35
C HIS A 50 5.05 -5.15 6.00
N GLU A 51 5.01 -6.45 6.34
CA GLU A 51 3.84 -7.14 6.90
C GLU A 51 3.12 -6.35 7.98
N ALA A 52 3.86 -5.87 8.99
CA ALA A 52 3.30 -5.11 10.10
C ALA A 52 2.62 -3.80 9.65
N ILE A 53 3.17 -3.14 8.63
CA ILE A 53 2.59 -1.92 8.06
C ILE A 53 1.32 -2.27 7.28
N LEU A 54 1.37 -3.32 6.46
CA LEU A 54 0.23 -3.78 5.67
C LEU A 54 -0.94 -4.17 6.56
N ASN A 55 -0.69 -4.95 7.61
CA ASN A 55 -1.70 -5.35 8.59
C ASN A 55 -2.33 -4.11 9.24
N ARG A 56 -1.52 -3.16 9.73
CA ARG A 56 -2.04 -1.94 10.36
C ARG A 56 -2.83 -1.04 9.40
N CYS A 57 -2.44 -0.94 8.13
CA CYS A 57 -3.09 -0.06 7.16
C CYS A 57 -4.37 -0.66 6.58
N PHE A 58 -4.42 -1.97 6.34
CA PHE A 58 -5.57 -2.65 5.71
C PHE A 58 -6.58 -3.26 6.68
N VAL A 59 -6.31 -3.27 7.98
CA VAL A 59 -7.28 -3.71 9.01
C VAL A 59 -8.36 -2.65 9.30
N VAL A 60 -8.13 -1.39 8.92
CA VAL A 60 -9.03 -0.24 9.19
C VAL A 60 -9.71 0.31 7.91
N ALA A 61 -9.53 -0.34 6.76
CA ALA A 61 -9.99 0.17 5.45
C ALA A 61 -11.25 -0.54 4.93
#